data_AF-A0A1M5NTD9-F1
#
_entry.id   AF-A0A1M5NTD9-F1
#
_cell.length_a   1.000
_cell.length_b   1.000
_cell.length_c   1.000
_cell.angle_alpha   90.00
_cell.angle_beta   90.00
_cell.angle_gamma   90.00
#
_symmetry.space_group_name_H-M   'P 1'
#
loop_
_entity.id
_entity.type
_entity.pdbx_description
1 polymer ?
#
loop_
_entity_poly.entity_id
_entity_poly.type
_entity_poly.pdbx_seq_one_letter_code
_entity_poly.pdbx_strand_id
1 'polypeptide(L)'
;MKNKLIPIYREKEIYTLFFDDKNNKLYKFPHREKSSLIYILLFFVVLYGSQFINQIYQPYKGVLLNITLFAIANGVCFFIAKFVYSHYYIQKTDENIFLNQESMKKYATEGENQYRLEVNLGGGISLVMFVIGSVLFFIFQQMELLIIGSLGSVPLFIILINRPLSRLKILRGFQNKNIHL
;
A
#
# COMPACT_ATOMS: atom_id res chain seq x y z
N MET A 1 0.68 8.52 -11.68
CA MET A 1 -0.49 9.27 -11.18
C MET A 1 -0.22 10.75 -11.26
N LYS A 2 -1.08 11.54 -11.93
CA LYS A 2 -1.12 12.99 -11.72
C LYS A 2 -1.27 13.20 -10.20
N ASN A 3 -0.33 13.93 -9.58
CA ASN A 3 0.03 13.91 -8.14
C ASN A 3 -1.06 14.29 -7.11
N LYS A 4 -2.35 14.24 -7.44
CA LYS A 4 -3.45 14.74 -6.60
C LYS A 4 -4.74 13.90 -6.57
N LEU A 5 -4.76 12.75 -7.24
CA LEU A 5 -5.91 11.86 -7.18
C LEU A 5 -5.94 11.09 -5.86
N ILE A 6 -7.05 11.18 -5.14
CA ILE A 6 -7.25 10.56 -3.82
C ILE A 6 -8.28 9.44 -3.94
N PRO A 7 -7.95 8.18 -3.62
CA PRO A 7 -8.90 7.08 -3.74
C PRO A 7 -10.00 7.22 -2.69
N ILE A 8 -11.25 7.11 -3.10
CA ILE A 8 -12.42 7.23 -2.22
C ILE A 8 -12.99 5.86 -1.92
N TYR A 9 -13.31 5.12 -2.99
CA TYR A 9 -14.03 3.86 -2.91
C TYR A 9 -13.40 2.86 -3.87
N ARG A 10 -13.27 1.61 -3.42
CA ARG A 10 -12.80 0.50 -4.24
C ARG A 10 -13.94 -0.50 -4.40
N GLU A 11 -14.36 -0.72 -5.63
CA GLU A 11 -15.16 -1.90 -5.98
C GLU A 11 -14.19 -3.09 -6.10
N LYS A 12 -14.46 -4.18 -5.39
CA LYS A 12 -13.52 -5.31 -5.31
C LYS A 12 -13.17 -5.81 -6.70
N GLU A 13 -11.88 -5.81 -7.04
CA GLU A 13 -11.30 -6.36 -8.28
C GLU A 13 -11.79 -5.73 -9.60
N ILE A 14 -12.69 -4.74 -9.56
CA ILE A 14 -13.21 -4.09 -10.78
C ILE A 14 -12.57 -2.71 -10.96
N TYR A 15 -12.72 -1.79 -9.98
CA TYR A 15 -12.23 -0.41 -10.12
C TYR A 15 -12.03 0.33 -8.79
N THR A 16 -11.36 1.47 -8.86
CA THR A 16 -11.31 2.46 -7.77
C THR A 16 -11.74 3.83 -8.26
N LEU A 17 -12.60 4.48 -7.48
CA LEU A 17 -12.97 5.88 -7.66
C LEU A 17 -11.90 6.77 -7.03
N PHE A 18 -11.41 7.71 -7.81
CA PHE A 18 -10.45 8.72 -7.40
C PHE A 18 -11.06 10.11 -7.50
N PHE A 19 -10.80 10.95 -6.51
CA PHE A 19 -11.19 12.35 -6.53
C PHE A 19 -9.99 13.25 -6.77
N ASP A 20 -10.17 14.19 -7.70
CA ASP A 20 -9.25 15.28 -7.94
C ASP A 20 -9.71 16.52 -7.18
N ASP A 21 -9.04 16.81 -6.08
CA ASP A 21 -9.30 17.96 -5.22
C ASP A 21 -9.10 19.31 -5.94
N LYS A 22 -8.30 19.37 -7.02
CA LYS A 22 -8.11 20.63 -7.77
C LYS A 22 -9.20 20.90 -8.79
N ASN A 23 -9.68 19.86 -9.45
CA ASN A 23 -10.66 19.99 -10.52
C ASN A 23 -12.09 19.68 -10.04
N ASN A 24 -12.23 19.23 -8.79
CA ASN A 24 -13.47 18.78 -8.18
C ASN A 24 -14.18 17.76 -9.09
N LYS A 25 -13.45 16.70 -9.45
CA LYS A 25 -13.90 15.65 -10.39
C LYS A 25 -13.63 14.26 -9.87
N LEU A 26 -14.49 13.32 -10.26
CA LEU A 26 -14.31 11.89 -10.01
C LEU A 26 -13.85 11.16 -11.26
N TYR A 27 -12.87 10.30 -11.05
CA TYR A 27 -12.29 9.42 -12.05
C TYR A 27 -12.47 7.97 -11.62
N LYS A 28 -12.73 7.08 -12.57
CA LYS A 28 -12.80 5.64 -12.34
C LYS A 28 -11.65 4.95 -13.02
N PHE A 29 -10.77 4.33 -12.23
CA PHE A 29 -9.67 3.55 -12.76
C PHE A 29 -9.91 2.06 -12.55
N PRO A 30 -10.00 1.26 -13.63
CA PRO A 30 -10.11 -0.18 -13.51
C PRO A 30 -8.81 -0.79 -12.96
N HIS A 31 -8.95 -1.91 -12.26
CA HIS A 31 -7.80 -2.66 -11.76
C HIS A 31 -7.18 -3.49 -12.91
N ARG A 32 -5.86 -3.69 -12.86
CA ARG A 32 -5.24 -4.70 -13.72
C ARG A 32 -5.49 -6.09 -13.16
N GLU A 33 -5.94 -7.00 -14.01
CA GLU A 33 -5.91 -8.44 -13.71
C GLU A 33 -4.47 -8.86 -13.44
N LYS A 34 -4.27 -9.66 -12.39
CA LYS A 34 -2.96 -10.18 -12.02
C LYS A 34 -2.99 -11.70 -12.03
N SER A 35 -1.95 -12.29 -12.62
CA SER A 35 -1.76 -13.73 -12.60
C SER A 35 -1.24 -14.19 -11.23
N SER A 36 -2.00 -15.07 -10.57
CA SER A 36 -1.63 -15.67 -9.27
C SER A 36 -0.30 -16.43 -9.31
N LEU A 37 0.09 -16.94 -10.49
CA LEU A 37 1.36 -17.65 -10.72
C LEU A 37 2.59 -16.79 -10.39
N ILE A 38 2.53 -15.49 -10.68
CA ILE A 38 3.66 -14.57 -10.43
C ILE A 38 3.95 -14.46 -8.92
N TYR A 39 2.91 -14.47 -8.09
CA TYR A 39 3.07 -14.39 -6.64
C TYR A 39 3.65 -15.67 -6.04
N ILE A 40 3.24 -16.83 -6.57
CA ILE A 40 3.79 -18.13 -6.16
C ILE A 40 5.28 -18.19 -6.49
N LEU A 41 5.67 -17.77 -7.69
CA LEU A 41 7.08 -17.74 -8.11
C LEU A 41 7.90 -16.79 -7.22
N LEU A 42 7.39 -15.58 -6.96
CA LEU A 42 8.02 -14.62 -6.04
C LEU A 42 8.19 -15.19 -4.63
N PHE A 43 7.21 -15.94 -4.11
CA PHE A 43 7.29 -16.56 -2.80
C PHE A 43 8.46 -17.55 -2.71
N PHE A 44 8.63 -18.42 -3.70
CA PHE A 44 9.77 -19.35 -3.75
C PHE A 44 11.11 -18.63 -3.88
N VAL A 45 11.17 -17.58 -4.71
CA VAL A 45 12.40 -16.78 -4.86
C VAL A 45 12.79 -16.13 -3.53
N VAL A 46 11.84 -15.56 -2.79
CA VAL A 46 12.11 -14.99 -1.47
C VAL A 46 12.53 -16.06 -0.48
N LEU A 47 11.86 -17.21 -0.46
CA LEU A 47 12.15 -18.30 0.47
C LEU A 47 13.57 -18.85 0.27
N TYR A 48 13.90 -19.33 -0.92
CA TYR A 48 15.22 -19.92 -1.20
C TYR A 48 16.33 -18.86 -1.30
N GLY A 49 16.01 -17.70 -1.86
CA GLY A 49 16.96 -16.58 -1.95
C GLY A 49 17.37 -16.06 -0.57
N SER A 50 16.45 -16.03 0.40
CA SER A 50 16.75 -15.57 1.76
C SER A 50 17.83 -16.41 2.44
N GLN A 51 17.78 -17.74 2.30
CA GLN A 51 18.76 -18.65 2.88
C GLN A 51 20.15 -18.45 2.28
N PHE A 52 20.23 -18.33 0.95
CA PHE A 52 21.49 -18.08 0.26
C PHE A 52 22.11 -16.74 0.68
N ILE A 53 21.30 -15.68 0.75
CA ILE A 53 21.75 -14.37 1.22
C ILE A 53 22.21 -14.43 2.68
N ASN A 54 21.51 -15.19 3.54
CA ASN A 54 21.88 -15.36 4.93
C ASN A 54 23.27 -16.00 5.08
N GLN A 55 23.58 -17.03 4.30
CA GLN A 55 24.90 -17.68 4.30
C GLN A 55 26.03 -16.70 3.96
N ILE A 56 25.80 -15.79 3.01
CA ILE A 56 26.77 -14.74 2.64
C ILE A 56 26.89 -13.68 3.74
N TYR A 57 25.79 -13.36 4.42
CA TYR A 57 25.74 -12.33 5.45
C TYR A 57 26.39 -12.76 6.78
N GLN A 58 26.23 -14.02 7.20
CA GLN A 58 26.68 -14.49 8.53
C GLN A 58 28.16 -14.18 8.87
N PRO A 59 29.13 -14.32 7.96
CA PRO A 59 30.54 -14.00 8.24
C PRO A 59 30.81 -12.53 8.51
N TYR A 60 29.97 -11.62 8.00
CA TYR A 60 30.18 -10.16 8.04
C TYR A 60 29.24 -9.45 9.01
N LYS A 61 28.41 -10.18 9.74
CA LYS A 61 27.39 -9.61 10.62
C LYS A 61 28.00 -8.64 11.63
N GLY A 62 27.37 -7.48 11.78
CA GLY A 62 27.85 -6.41 12.64
C GLY A 62 26.85 -5.26 12.68
N VAL A 63 26.84 -4.50 13.77
CA VAL A 63 25.82 -3.45 14.03
C VAL A 63 25.67 -2.48 12.85
N LEU A 64 26.80 -2.00 12.31
CA LEU A 64 26.80 -1.06 11.18
C LEU A 64 26.22 -1.68 9.90
N LEU A 65 26.59 -2.93 9.59
CA LEU A 65 26.06 -3.65 8.44
C LEU A 65 24.55 -3.89 8.60
N ASN A 66 24.09 -4.23 9.80
CA ASN A 66 22.68 -4.50 10.06
C ASN A 66 21.81 -3.25 9.88
N ILE A 67 22.26 -2.10 10.38
CA ILE A 67 21.60 -0.81 10.16
C ILE A 67 21.57 -0.47 8.66
N THR A 68 22.68 -0.69 7.96
CA THR A 68 22.78 -0.42 6.52
C THR A 68 21.83 -1.30 5.72
N LEU A 69 21.83 -2.62 5.98
CA LEU A 69 20.92 -3.57 5.33
C LEU A 69 19.46 -3.27 5.64
N PHE A 70 19.16 -2.89 6.89
CA PHE A 70 17.82 -2.48 7.28
C PHE A 70 17.33 -1.27 6.51
N ALA A 71 18.17 -0.24 6.36
CA ALA A 71 17.85 0.95 5.58
C ALA A 71 17.66 0.62 4.09
N ILE A 72 18.54 -0.20 3.50
CA ILE A 72 18.44 -0.62 2.10
C ILE A 72 17.16 -1.42 1.87
N ALA A 73 16.86 -2.41 2.72
CA ALA A 73 15.68 -3.26 2.59
C ALA A 73 14.39 -2.43 2.61
N ASN A 74 14.26 -1.50 3.56
CA ASN A 74 13.13 -0.59 3.62
C ASN A 74 13.05 0.38 2.43
N GLY A 75 14.20 0.87 1.95
CA GLY A 75 14.27 1.65 0.72
C GLY A 75 13.74 0.88 -0.49
N VAL A 76 14.15 -0.38 -0.66
CA VAL A 76 13.63 -1.27 -1.70
C VAL A 76 12.12 -1.50 -1.53
N CYS A 77 11.65 -1.76 -0.31
CA CYS A 77 10.22 -1.92 -0.03
C CYS A 77 9.39 -0.67 -0.37
N PHE A 78 9.93 0.53 -0.16
CA PHE A 78 9.29 1.77 -0.59
C PHE A 78 9.13 1.85 -2.12
N PHE A 79 10.18 1.50 -2.88
CA PHE A 79 10.08 1.45 -4.35
C PHE A 79 9.11 0.37 -4.82
N ILE A 80 9.10 -0.80 -4.19
CA ILE A 80 8.12 -1.86 -4.47
C ILE A 80 6.69 -1.35 -4.21
N ALA A 81 6.44 -0.70 -3.07
CA ALA A 81 5.14 -0.12 -2.75
C ALA A 81 4.69 0.88 -3.83
N LYS A 82 5.59 1.77 -4.26
CA LYS A 82 5.32 2.73 -5.34
C LYS A 82 5.03 2.03 -6.67
N PHE A 83 5.79 1.01 -7.02
CA PHE A 83 5.60 0.22 -8.24
C PHE A 83 4.26 -0.50 -8.23
N VAL A 84 3.98 -1.28 -7.17
CA VAL A 84 2.71 -2.00 -6.97
C VAL A 84 1.54 -1.04 -7.06
N TYR A 85 1.61 0.09 -6.38
CA TYR A 85 0.57 1.11 -6.41
C TYR A 85 0.32 1.65 -7.83
N SER A 86 1.39 2.03 -8.53
CA SER A 86 1.28 2.60 -9.88
C SER A 86 0.78 1.61 -10.93
N HIS A 87 1.14 0.33 -10.79
CA HIS A 87 0.81 -0.73 -11.75
C HIS A 87 -0.57 -1.34 -11.49
N TYR A 88 -1.10 -1.24 -10.27
CA TYR A 88 -2.42 -1.79 -9.93
C TYR A 88 -3.56 -1.12 -10.70
N TYR A 89 -3.42 0.14 -11.10
CA TYR A 89 -4.45 0.91 -11.78
C TYR A 89 -4.17 1.06 -13.29
N ILE A 90 -5.19 0.83 -14.12
CA ILE A 90 -5.16 1.16 -15.54
C ILE A 90 -5.48 2.65 -15.69
N GLN A 91 -4.44 3.47 -15.91
CA GLN A 91 -4.55 4.94 -15.97
C GLN A 91 -5.10 5.47 -17.32
N LYS A 92 -5.74 4.63 -18.14
CA LYS A 92 -6.20 5.01 -19.49
C LYS A 92 -7.60 5.62 -19.53
N THR A 93 -8.37 5.56 -18.44
CA THR A 93 -9.79 5.93 -18.46
C THR A 93 -10.00 7.33 -17.86
N ASP A 94 -10.04 8.34 -18.72
CA ASP A 94 -10.50 9.71 -18.42
C ASP A 94 -12.04 9.80 -18.43
N GLU A 95 -12.74 8.75 -17.97
CA GLU A 95 -14.20 8.81 -17.81
C GLU A 95 -14.52 9.64 -16.57
N ASN A 96 -14.89 10.90 -16.78
CA ASN A 96 -15.53 11.71 -15.74
C ASN A 96 -16.86 11.06 -15.39
N ILE A 97 -17.05 10.68 -14.13
CA ILE A 97 -18.32 10.12 -13.66
C ILE A 97 -19.11 11.23 -12.97
N PHE A 98 -20.33 11.44 -13.46
CA PHE A 98 -21.34 12.23 -12.77
C PHE A 98 -22.11 11.32 -11.82
N LEU A 99 -21.93 11.51 -10.52
CA LEU A 99 -22.67 10.82 -9.48
C LEU A 99 -23.69 11.78 -8.86
N ASN A 100 -24.91 11.29 -8.62
CA ASN A 100 -25.87 12.04 -7.82
C ASN A 100 -25.41 12.11 -6.34
N GLN A 101 -25.97 13.05 -5.56
CA GLN A 101 -25.56 13.25 -4.16
C GLN A 101 -25.76 12.02 -3.28
N GLU A 102 -26.79 11.21 -3.57
CA GLU A 102 -27.10 10.02 -2.79
C GLU A 102 -26.06 8.91 -3.01
N SER A 103 -25.68 8.64 -4.26
CA SER A 103 -24.60 7.72 -4.61
C SER A 103 -23.26 8.19 -4.03
N MET A 104 -22.96 9.49 -4.07
CA MET A 104 -21.75 10.03 -3.44
C MET A 104 -21.70 9.76 -1.95
N LYS A 105 -22.80 10.00 -1.23
CA LYS A 105 -22.89 9.73 0.22
C LYS A 105 -22.72 8.24 0.50
N LYS A 106 -23.34 7.37 -0.31
CA LYS A 106 -23.19 5.91 -0.17
C LYS A 106 -21.74 5.47 -0.35
N TYR A 107 -21.09 5.87 -1.45
CA TYR A 107 -19.67 5.52 -1.70
C TYR A 107 -18.72 6.10 -0.66
N ALA A 108 -18.99 7.31 -0.15
CA ALA A 108 -18.19 7.89 0.92
C ALA A 108 -18.31 7.10 2.23
N THR A 109 -19.50 6.58 2.54
CA THR A 109 -19.76 5.76 3.73
C THR A 109 -19.05 4.40 3.61
N GLU A 110 -19.19 3.73 2.46
CA GLU A 110 -18.50 2.47 2.19
C GLU A 110 -16.97 2.65 2.14
N GLY A 111 -16.51 3.75 1.51
CA GLY A 111 -15.10 4.13 1.44
C GLY A 111 -14.47 4.41 2.80
N GLU A 112 -15.22 4.98 3.76
CA GLU A 112 -14.76 5.14 5.14
C GLU A 112 -14.63 3.80 5.86
N ASN A 113 -15.57 2.89 5.67
CA ASN A 113 -15.48 1.53 6.23
C ASN A 113 -14.26 0.79 5.65
N GLN A 114 -14.02 0.89 4.34
CA GLN A 114 -12.81 0.34 3.70
C GLN A 114 -11.54 0.97 4.27
N TYR A 115 -11.51 2.28 4.42
CA TYR A 115 -10.39 2.99 5.02
C TYR A 115 -10.09 2.49 6.45
N ARG A 116 -11.12 2.31 7.27
CA ARG A 116 -10.96 1.78 8.65
C ARG A 116 -10.39 0.37 8.64
N LEU A 117 -10.87 -0.52 7.76
CA LEU A 117 -10.32 -1.87 7.62
C LEU A 117 -8.86 -1.84 7.13
N GLU A 118 -8.56 -1.02 6.13
CA GLU A 118 -7.21 -0.88 5.57
C GLU A 118 -6.20 -0.37 6.60
N VAL A 119 -6.56 0.66 7.37
CA VAL A 119 -5.66 1.25 8.37
C VAL A 119 -5.58 0.41 9.64
N ASN A 120 -6.71 -0.04 10.19
CA ASN A 120 -6.73 -0.73 11.47
C ASN A 120 -6.26 -2.19 11.34
N LEU A 121 -6.88 -2.96 10.45
CA LEU A 121 -6.51 -4.37 10.27
C LEU A 121 -5.26 -4.48 9.41
N GLY A 122 -5.31 -3.94 8.19
CA GLY A 122 -4.18 -4.02 7.26
C GLY A 122 -2.92 -3.33 7.79
N GLY A 123 -3.05 -2.05 8.15
CA GLY A 123 -1.95 -1.24 8.68
C GLY A 123 -1.48 -1.72 10.05
N GLY A 124 -2.39 -2.06 10.96
CA GLY A 124 -2.05 -2.56 12.30
C GLY A 124 -1.25 -3.87 12.25
N ILE A 125 -1.73 -4.87 11.51
CA ILE A 125 -1.02 -6.16 11.36
C ILE A 125 0.35 -5.95 10.72
N SER A 126 0.42 -5.10 9.69
CA SER A 126 1.66 -4.80 8.97
C SER A 126 2.68 -4.09 9.87
N LEU A 127 2.22 -3.17 10.73
CA LEU A 127 3.07 -2.48 11.70
C LEU A 127 3.62 -3.44 12.75
N VAL A 128 2.78 -4.32 13.30
CA VAL A 128 3.21 -5.34 14.27
C VAL A 128 4.24 -6.27 13.63
N MET A 129 4.00 -6.74 12.41
CA MET A 129 4.94 -7.59 11.68
C MET A 129 6.27 -6.86 11.41
N PHE A 130 6.21 -5.59 11.01
CA PHE A 130 7.40 -4.77 10.79
C PHE A 130 8.23 -4.61 12.06
N VAL A 131 7.60 -4.20 13.17
CA VAL A 131 8.29 -3.97 14.45
C VAL A 131 8.87 -5.27 14.97
N ILE A 132 8.07 -6.33 15.08
CA ILE A 132 8.53 -7.62 15.60
C ILE A 132 9.64 -8.20 14.73
N GLY A 133 9.45 -8.24 13.40
CA GLY A 133 10.48 -8.77 12.48
C GLY A 133 11.79 -7.99 12.55
N SER A 134 11.71 -6.66 12.65
CA SER A 134 12.90 -5.81 12.79
C SER A 134 13.61 -6.05 14.11
N VAL A 135 12.89 -6.09 15.23
CA VAL A 135 13.47 -6.38 16.56
C VAL A 135 14.14 -7.75 16.57
N LEU A 136 13.45 -8.78 16.05
CA LEU A 136 13.99 -10.13 15.96
C LEU A 136 15.23 -10.17 15.06
N PHE A 137 15.26 -9.42 13.96
CA PHE A 137 16.46 -9.32 13.11
C PHE A 137 17.66 -8.76 13.88
N PHE A 138 17.49 -7.70 14.68
CA PHE A 138 18.60 -7.13 15.44
C PHE A 138 19.09 -8.07 16.56
N ILE A 139 18.21 -8.88 17.14
CA ILE A 139 18.56 -9.86 18.18
C ILE A 139 19.24 -11.10 17.59
N PHE A 140 18.59 -11.75 16.63
CA PHE A 140 19.01 -13.05 16.10
C PHE A 140 19.96 -12.94 14.91
N GLN A 141 20.03 -11.78 14.27
CA GLN A 141 20.90 -11.52 13.12
C GLN A 141 20.68 -12.57 12.01
N GLN A 142 19.42 -12.79 11.62
CA GLN A 142 19.02 -13.68 10.53
C GLN A 142 18.36 -12.89 9.42
N MET A 143 18.82 -13.05 8.18
CA MET A 143 18.31 -12.27 7.04
C MET A 143 16.83 -12.53 6.74
N GLU A 144 16.34 -13.73 7.06
CA GLU A 144 14.94 -14.12 6.94
C GLU A 144 14.04 -13.20 7.77
N LEU A 145 14.48 -12.84 8.99
CA LEU A 145 13.74 -11.95 9.88
C LEU A 145 13.74 -10.51 9.36
N LEU A 146 14.86 -10.05 8.77
CA LEU A 146 14.92 -8.75 8.11
C LEU A 146 13.92 -8.68 6.95
N ILE A 147 13.87 -9.73 6.13
CA ILE A 147 12.97 -9.81 4.97
C ILE A 147 11.52 -9.81 5.44
N ILE A 148 11.15 -10.67 6.39
CA ILE A 148 9.78 -10.75 6.93
C ILE A 148 9.37 -9.41 7.55
N GLY A 149 10.22 -8.79 8.36
CA GLY A 149 9.98 -7.47 8.92
C GLY A 149 9.79 -6.43 7.83
N SER A 150 10.71 -6.36 6.87
CA SER A 150 10.66 -5.39 5.77
C SER A 150 9.45 -5.56 4.86
N LEU A 151 8.94 -6.78 4.65
CA LEU A 151 7.70 -7.01 3.91
C LEU A 151 6.50 -6.33 4.57
N GLY A 152 6.49 -6.21 5.91
CA GLY A 152 5.48 -5.47 6.66
C GLY A 152 5.50 -3.97 6.40
N SER A 153 6.63 -3.42 5.96
CA SER A 153 6.70 -2.01 5.57
C SER A 153 5.97 -1.72 4.25
N VAL A 154 5.79 -2.71 3.37
CA VAL A 154 5.20 -2.49 2.03
C VAL A 154 3.75 -2.00 2.13
N PRO A 155 2.82 -2.66 2.85
CA PRO A 155 1.47 -2.15 3.04
C PRO A 155 1.44 -0.78 3.74
N LEU A 156 2.34 -0.54 4.70
CA LEU A 156 2.44 0.75 5.39
C LEU A 156 2.79 1.88 4.40
N PHE A 157 3.79 1.66 3.54
CA PHE A 157 4.13 2.61 2.49
C PHE A 157 2.98 2.82 1.50
N ILE A 158 2.24 1.77 1.13
CA ILE A 158 1.04 1.92 0.27
C ILE A 158 -0.02 2.79 0.96
N ILE A 159 -0.28 2.59 2.25
CA ILE A 159 -1.21 3.40 3.03
C ILE A 159 -0.75 4.86 3.03
N LEU A 160 0.53 5.12 3.28
CA LEU A 160 1.09 6.48 3.28
C LEU A 160 0.98 7.15 1.91
N ILE A 161 1.29 6.42 0.83
CA ILE A 161 1.17 6.90 -0.55
C ILE A 161 -0.28 7.29 -0.86
N ASN A 162 -1.26 6.57 -0.31
CA ASN A 162 -2.70 6.85 -0.47
C ASN A 162 -3.21 8.09 0.28
N ARG A 163 -2.35 8.82 1.01
CA ARG A 163 -2.71 10.06 1.74
C ARG A 163 -3.93 9.85 2.66
N PRO A 164 -3.78 9.05 3.72
CA PRO A 164 -4.89 8.56 4.53
C PRO A 164 -5.70 9.70 5.16
N LEU A 165 -5.01 10.75 5.62
CA LEU A 165 -5.65 11.94 6.23
C LEU A 165 -6.46 12.74 5.21
N SER A 166 -5.92 12.97 4.01
CA SER A 166 -6.63 13.69 2.94
C SER A 166 -7.86 12.91 2.49
N ARG A 167 -7.72 11.58 2.34
CA ARG A 167 -8.84 10.68 2.03
C ARG A 167 -9.96 10.79 3.07
N LEU A 168 -9.63 10.73 4.36
CA LEU A 168 -10.63 10.85 5.42
C LEU A 168 -11.36 12.20 5.40
N LYS A 169 -10.63 13.30 5.18
CA LYS A 169 -11.22 14.64 5.07
C LYS A 169 -12.24 14.72 3.93
N ILE A 170 -11.92 14.16 2.77
CA ILE A 170 -12.79 14.15 1.59
C ILE A 170 -14.02 13.27 1.82
N LEU A 171 -13.84 12.07 2.38
CA LEU A 171 -14.94 11.15 2.69
C LEU A 171 -15.99 11.82 3.60
N ARG A 172 -15.52 12.46 4.68
CA ARG A 172 -16.41 13.22 5.59
C ARG A 172 -17.03 14.44 4.91
N GLY A 173 -16.30 15.09 3.99
CA GLY A 173 -16.80 16.19 3.18
C GLY A 173 -18.01 15.81 2.32
N PHE A 174 -17.96 14.63 1.68
CA PHE A 174 -19.09 14.10 0.91
C PHE A 174 -20.27 13.70 1.80
N GLN A 175 -20.03 13.10 2.97
CA GLN A 175 -21.09 12.72 3.91
C GLN A 175 -21.85 13.93 4.46
N ASN A 176 -21.12 15.01 4.78
CA ASN A 176 -21.68 16.24 5.33
C ASN A 176 -22.23 17.20 4.27
N LYS A 177 -22.21 16.80 2.98
CA LYS A 177 -22.62 17.63 1.83
C LYS A 177 -21.83 18.94 1.69
N ASN A 178 -20.58 18.97 2.16
CA ASN A 178 -19.70 20.14 2.01
C ASN A 178 -18.99 20.18 0.64
N ILE A 179 -18.99 19.07 -0.09
CA ILE A 179 -18.40 18.94 -1.43
C ILE A 179 -19.53 18.61 -2.40
N HIS A 180 -19.64 19.42 -3.45
CA HIS A 180 -20.57 19.23 -4.56
C HIS A 180 -19.77 19.06 -5.86
N LEU A 181 -20.16 18.10 -6.69
CA LEU A 181 -19.62 17.87 -8.03
C LEU A 181 -20.52 18.49 -9.08
#